data_AF-A0A0C3CS73-F1
#
_entry.id   AF-A0A0C3CS73-F1
#
_cell.length_a   1.000
_cell.length_b   1.000
_cell.length_c   1.000
_cell.angle_alpha   90.00
_cell.angle_beta   90.00
_cell.angle_gamma   90.00
#
_symmetry.space_group_name_H-M   'P 1'
#
loop_
_entity.id
_entity.type
_entity.pdbx_description
1 polymer ?
#
loop_
_entity_poly.entity_id
_entity_poly.type
_entity_poly.pdbx_seq_one_letter_code
_entity_poly.pdbx_strand_id
1 'polypeptide(L)'
;LAPHTCNITGLYRCEGGDCTASGVCDKPGCSYNPYSVGNHGFYGFRKSVDSHRPFTVLTRFPMGLDGLVGSIECFYVQDRKVFPNPVTNSTTLPAVNVIDDDYCKAAGATAYNRLGATAGIGEAMDRGMVLCMSVWWDESGGNMGWLDQNGAGPCNKIEGSPAVIRQNQPDARVTFSNIRWGEIGST
;
A
#
# COMPACT_ATOMS: atom_id res chain seq x y z
N LEU A 1 -1.59 0.68 1.08
CA LEU A 1 -1.24 -0.40 0.12
C LEU A 1 -0.97 0.26 -1.22
N ALA A 2 0.11 -0.08 -1.93
CA ALA A 2 0.40 0.51 -3.23
C ALA A 2 1.15 -0.49 -4.13
N PRO A 3 0.59 -0.89 -5.29
CA PRO A 3 1.39 -1.49 -6.35
C PRO A 3 2.21 -0.42 -7.09
N HIS A 4 3.38 -0.82 -7.56
CA HIS A 4 4.32 0.01 -8.32
C HIS A 4 4.74 -0.74 -9.57
N THR A 5 4.48 -0.17 -10.75
CA THR A 5 4.82 -0.78 -12.04
C THR A 5 6.13 -0.26 -12.59
N CYS A 6 6.81 -1.11 -13.37
CA CYS A 6 7.90 -0.69 -14.24
C CYS A 6 7.67 -1.27 -15.62
N ASN A 7 8.06 -0.56 -16.68
CA ASN A 7 7.99 -1.07 -18.05
C ASN A 7 9.20 -1.95 -18.43
N ILE A 8 9.85 -2.57 -17.43
CA ILE A 8 11.00 -3.45 -17.56
C ILE A 8 10.72 -4.76 -16.81
N THR A 9 11.26 -5.86 -17.33
CA THR A 9 11.17 -7.18 -16.68
C THR A 9 12.42 -7.46 -15.85
N GLY A 10 12.22 -7.85 -14.58
CA GLY A 10 13.31 -8.22 -13.67
C GLY A 10 14.14 -7.02 -13.19
N LEU A 11 15.33 -7.30 -12.67
CA LEU A 11 16.25 -6.27 -12.18
C LEU A 11 16.84 -5.47 -13.35
N TYR A 12 16.74 -4.15 -13.26
CA TYR A 12 17.25 -3.23 -14.27
C TYR A 12 18.15 -2.17 -13.66
N ARG A 13 19.34 -1.96 -14.25
CA ARG A 13 20.24 -0.87 -13.89
C ARG A 13 19.85 0.35 -14.71
N CYS A 14 19.12 1.28 -14.10
CA CYS A 14 18.76 2.53 -14.76
C CYS A 14 19.97 3.46 -14.93
N GLU A 15 19.95 4.27 -15.99
CA GLU A 15 20.90 5.37 -16.19
C GLU A 15 20.15 6.64 -16.64
N GLY A 16 20.65 7.81 -16.25
CA GLY A 16 20.11 9.10 -16.68
C GLY A 16 18.60 9.23 -16.48
N GLY A 17 17.88 9.50 -17.58
CA GLY A 17 16.43 9.73 -17.59
C GLY A 17 15.61 8.56 -17.04
N ASP A 18 16.08 7.33 -17.20
CA ASP A 18 15.38 6.13 -16.74
C ASP A 18 15.21 6.10 -15.22
N CYS A 19 16.11 6.74 -14.48
CA CYS A 19 16.07 6.81 -13.02
C CYS A 19 15.13 7.89 -12.48
N THR A 20 14.61 8.77 -13.34
CA THR A 20 13.83 9.95 -12.93
C THR A 20 12.35 9.62 -12.69
N ALA A 21 11.54 10.60 -12.27
CA ALA A 21 10.11 10.41 -12.06
C ALA A 21 9.34 10.07 -13.35
N SER A 22 9.83 10.50 -14.51
CA SER A 22 9.30 10.14 -15.82
C SER A 22 9.96 8.89 -16.41
N GLY A 23 10.87 8.24 -15.67
CA GLY A 23 11.63 7.09 -16.09
C GLY A 23 10.82 5.79 -16.15
N VAL A 24 11.53 4.66 -16.00
CA VAL A 24 11.01 3.31 -16.28
C VAL A 24 10.15 2.72 -15.18
N CYS A 25 10.16 3.32 -13.98
CA CYS A 25 9.44 2.83 -12.80
C CYS A 25 8.56 3.90 -12.18
N ASP A 26 7.40 3.48 -11.70
CA ASP A 26 6.43 4.25 -10.94
C ASP A 26 6.91 4.44 -9.50
N LYS A 27 7.50 5.61 -9.22
CA LYS A 27 7.96 5.95 -7.86
C LYS A 27 6.78 6.17 -6.89
N PRO A 28 5.71 6.90 -7.25
CA PRO A 28 4.60 7.14 -6.33
C PRO A 28 3.74 5.91 -6.01
N GLY A 29 3.48 5.03 -6.99
CA GLY A 29 2.54 3.91 -6.82
C GLY A 29 1.07 4.32 -6.98
N CYS A 30 0.19 3.32 -7.07
CA CYS A 30 -1.25 3.52 -6.93
C CYS A 30 -1.71 3.28 -5.49
N SER A 31 -1.72 4.33 -4.65
CA SER A 31 -1.96 4.15 -3.22
C SER A 31 -3.44 4.01 -2.84
N TYR A 32 -3.71 3.08 -1.92
CA TYR A 32 -4.93 3.00 -1.12
C TYR A 32 -4.58 3.15 0.37
N ASN A 33 -4.99 4.26 0.95
CA ASN A 33 -4.91 4.55 2.37
C ASN A 33 -6.31 4.93 2.86
N PRO A 34 -6.93 4.15 3.78
CA PRO A 34 -8.24 4.46 4.35
C PRO A 34 -8.38 5.90 4.82
N TYR A 35 -7.33 6.47 5.43
CA TYR A 35 -7.36 7.86 5.87
C TYR A 35 -7.47 8.83 4.69
N SER A 36 -6.63 8.67 3.67
CA SER A 36 -6.64 9.52 2.47
C SER A 36 -7.91 9.43 1.64
N VAL A 37 -8.61 8.30 1.72
CA VAL A 37 -9.91 8.11 1.07
C VAL A 37 -11.09 8.38 2.01
N GLY A 38 -10.90 9.23 3.03
CA GLY A 38 -11.97 9.79 3.86
C GLY A 38 -12.48 8.90 4.99
N ASN A 39 -11.80 7.80 5.30
CA ASN A 39 -12.18 6.82 6.32
C ASN A 39 -11.25 6.89 7.55
N HIS A 40 -11.22 8.05 8.22
CA HIS A 40 -10.30 8.32 9.34
C HIS A 40 -10.55 7.45 10.60
N GLY A 41 -11.71 6.78 10.69
CA GLY A 41 -12.08 5.89 11.79
C GLY A 41 -11.70 4.42 11.60
N PHE A 42 -11.11 4.06 10.46
CA PHE A 42 -10.92 2.66 10.09
C PHE A 42 -9.73 2.01 10.79
N TYR A 43 -8.51 2.52 10.59
CA TYR A 43 -7.27 1.92 11.10
C TYR A 43 -6.53 2.85 12.06
N GLY A 44 -6.02 2.31 13.18
CA GLY A 44 -5.17 3.04 14.13
C GLY A 44 -5.42 2.65 15.59
N PHE A 45 -4.78 3.36 16.52
CA PHE A 45 -4.90 3.09 17.96
C PHE A 45 -6.37 3.22 18.41
N ARG A 46 -6.96 2.13 18.89
CA ARG A 46 -8.36 2.02 19.32
C ARG A 46 -9.38 2.41 18.22
N LYS A 47 -9.07 2.13 16.96
CA LYS A 47 -9.99 2.29 15.81
C LYS A 47 -10.71 0.98 15.47
N SER A 48 -11.43 0.94 14.35
CA SER A 48 -12.17 -0.26 13.91
C SER A 48 -11.25 -1.48 13.76
N VAL A 49 -10.11 -1.27 13.12
CA VAL A 49 -8.93 -2.13 13.19
C VAL A 49 -7.98 -1.48 14.19
N ASP A 50 -7.92 -2.02 15.39
CA ASP A 50 -7.14 -1.48 16.51
C ASP A 50 -5.67 -1.88 16.39
N SER A 51 -4.82 -0.94 16.01
CA SER A 51 -3.38 -1.18 15.82
C SER A 51 -2.60 -1.39 17.13
N HIS A 52 -3.23 -1.22 18.30
CA HIS A 52 -2.60 -1.53 19.60
C HIS A 52 -2.55 -3.03 19.89
N ARG A 53 -3.35 -3.83 19.18
CA ARG A 53 -3.45 -5.28 19.39
C ARG A 53 -3.09 -6.02 18.10
N PRO A 54 -2.67 -7.29 18.18
CA PRO A 54 -2.46 -8.10 16.99
C PRO A 54 -3.71 -8.16 16.10
N PHE A 55 -3.49 -8.18 14.79
CA PHE A 55 -4.50 -8.43 13.77
C PHE A 55 -3.85 -9.18 12.60
N THR A 56 -4.67 -9.82 11.77
CA THR A 56 -4.22 -10.44 10.52
C THR A 56 -4.49 -9.50 9.37
N VAL A 57 -3.58 -9.41 8.41
CA VAL A 57 -3.78 -8.74 7.12
C VAL A 57 -3.91 -9.82 6.06
N LEU A 58 -4.94 -9.72 5.23
CA LEU A 58 -5.15 -10.59 4.08
C LEU A 58 -5.19 -9.74 2.82
N THR A 59 -4.34 -10.07 1.84
CA THR A 59 -4.35 -9.43 0.53
C THR A 59 -4.72 -10.48 -0.51
N ARG A 60 -5.68 -10.17 -1.38
CA ARG A 60 -6.09 -11.03 -2.49
C ARG A 60 -5.79 -10.34 -3.80
N PHE A 61 -5.51 -11.15 -4.81
CA PHE A 61 -5.24 -10.72 -6.17
C PHE A 61 -6.21 -11.43 -7.12
N PRO A 62 -7.49 -11.00 -7.19
CA PRO A 62 -8.45 -11.60 -8.11
C PRO A 62 -8.01 -11.47 -9.57
N MET A 63 -8.29 -12.51 -10.35
CA MET A 63 -8.00 -12.52 -11.78
C MET A 63 -9.05 -11.71 -12.55
N GLY A 64 -8.60 -10.95 -13.55
CA GLY A 64 -9.43 -10.32 -14.57
C GLY A 64 -9.82 -11.30 -15.68
N LEU A 65 -10.56 -10.78 -16.67
CA LEU A 65 -11.04 -11.56 -17.82
C LEU A 65 -9.93 -11.99 -18.79
N ASP A 66 -8.79 -11.30 -18.74
CA ASP A 66 -7.59 -11.54 -19.53
C ASP A 66 -6.69 -12.65 -18.94
N GLY A 67 -7.05 -13.20 -17.79
CA GLY A 67 -6.24 -14.20 -17.10
C GLY A 67 -5.02 -13.61 -16.40
N LEU A 68 -4.97 -12.29 -16.16
CA LEU A 68 -4.01 -11.61 -15.29
C LEU A 68 -4.70 -11.09 -14.04
N VAL A 69 -3.93 -10.54 -13.07
CA VAL A 69 -4.52 -9.87 -11.89
C VAL A 69 -5.32 -8.66 -12.36
N GLY A 70 -6.60 -8.61 -11.99
CA GLY A 70 -7.52 -7.52 -12.35
C GLY A 70 -7.76 -6.51 -11.22
N SER A 71 -7.53 -6.92 -9.98
CA SER A 71 -7.65 -6.04 -8.82
C SER A 71 -6.80 -6.50 -7.64
N ILE A 72 -6.65 -5.63 -6.65
CA ILE A 72 -6.01 -5.95 -5.36
C ILE A 72 -7.00 -5.62 -4.26
N GLU A 73 -7.31 -6.61 -3.43
CA GLU A 73 -8.22 -6.47 -2.29
C GLU A 73 -7.44 -6.62 -0.98
N CYS A 74 -7.76 -5.81 0.01
CA CYS A 74 -7.16 -5.89 1.35
C CYS A 74 -8.24 -6.01 2.42
N PHE A 75 -8.01 -6.92 3.36
CA PHE A 75 -8.87 -7.20 4.49
C PHE A 75 -8.03 -7.30 5.76
N TYR A 76 -8.68 -7.05 6.89
CA TYR A 76 -8.13 -7.25 8.21
C TYR A 76 -8.99 -8.24 8.99
N VAL A 77 -8.36 -9.05 9.83
CA VAL A 77 -9.08 -9.89 10.80
C VAL A 77 -8.58 -9.58 12.19
N GLN A 78 -9.49 -9.15 13.05
CA GLN A 78 -9.23 -8.89 14.47
C GLN A 78 -10.43 -9.37 15.28
N ASP A 79 -10.17 -10.04 16.41
CA ASP A 79 -11.22 -10.62 17.27
C ASP A 79 -12.23 -11.51 16.51
N ARG A 80 -11.72 -12.29 15.54
CA ARG A 80 -12.52 -13.16 14.63
C ARG A 80 -13.51 -12.41 13.74
N LYS A 81 -13.46 -11.09 13.69
CA LYS A 81 -14.24 -10.26 12.78
C LYS A 81 -13.41 -9.91 11.56
N VAL A 82 -14.02 -10.04 10.37
CA VAL A 82 -13.44 -9.64 9.09
C VAL A 82 -13.80 -8.18 8.82
N PHE A 83 -12.81 -7.39 8.46
CA PHE A 83 -12.93 -5.98 8.07
C PHE A 83 -12.37 -5.83 6.66
N PRO A 84 -13.22 -5.75 5.60
CA PRO A 84 -12.73 -5.33 4.30
C PRO A 84 -12.18 -3.91 4.40
N ASN A 85 -11.31 -3.53 3.46
CA ASN A 85 -11.04 -2.12 3.23
C ASN A 85 -12.36 -1.33 3.19
N PRO A 86 -12.41 -0.13 3.79
CA PRO A 86 -13.61 0.66 3.74
C PRO A 86 -13.80 1.17 2.32
N VAL A 87 -15.04 1.28 1.87
CA VAL A 87 -15.36 1.95 0.60
C VAL A 87 -14.86 3.39 0.67
N THR A 88 -14.24 3.89 -0.40
CA THR A 88 -13.81 5.28 -0.49
C THR A 88 -14.96 6.23 -0.11
N ASN A 89 -14.62 7.24 0.69
CA ASN A 89 -15.53 8.29 1.12
C ASN A 89 -15.01 9.61 0.55
N SER A 90 -15.14 9.77 -0.76
CA SER A 90 -14.66 10.93 -1.52
C SER A 90 -15.64 11.25 -2.65
N THR A 91 -15.76 12.53 -2.97
CA THR A 91 -16.55 13.01 -4.13
C THR A 91 -15.79 12.88 -5.45
N THR A 92 -14.48 12.63 -5.41
CA THR A 92 -13.61 12.58 -6.60
C THR A 92 -13.12 11.17 -6.93
N LEU A 93 -13.31 10.20 -6.04
CA LEU A 93 -12.91 8.82 -6.24
C LEU A 93 -14.13 7.92 -6.46
N PRO A 94 -14.01 6.83 -7.24
CA PRO A 94 -15.09 5.85 -7.36
C PRO A 94 -15.34 5.19 -6.01
N ALA A 95 -16.60 4.89 -5.71
CA ALA A 95 -17.04 4.24 -4.48
C ALA A 95 -16.68 2.74 -4.49
N VAL A 96 -15.40 2.44 -4.23
CA VAL A 96 -14.83 1.09 -4.24
C VAL A 96 -14.03 0.83 -2.97
N ASN A 97 -13.72 -0.44 -2.69
CA ASN A 97 -12.82 -0.86 -1.61
C ASN A 97 -11.65 -1.71 -2.13
N VAL A 98 -11.43 -1.70 -3.43
CA VAL A 98 -10.37 -2.44 -4.13
C VAL A 98 -9.45 -1.46 -4.85
N ILE A 99 -8.24 -1.92 -5.19
CA ILE A 99 -7.36 -1.22 -6.12
C ILE A 99 -7.52 -1.88 -7.47
N ASP A 100 -8.10 -1.15 -8.42
CA ASP A 100 -8.18 -1.51 -9.83
C ASP A 100 -7.75 -0.31 -10.70
N ASP A 101 -7.68 -0.49 -12.01
CA ASP A 101 -7.23 0.55 -12.93
C ASP A 101 -8.13 1.80 -12.92
N ASP A 102 -9.43 1.66 -12.66
CA ASP A 102 -10.37 2.78 -12.65
C ASP A 102 -10.19 3.62 -11.39
N TYR A 103 -10.02 2.98 -10.24
CA TYR A 103 -9.57 3.64 -9.02
C TYR A 103 -8.22 4.34 -9.23
N CYS A 104 -7.22 3.65 -9.81
CA CYS A 104 -5.88 4.21 -9.99
C CYS A 104 -5.86 5.41 -10.94
N LYS A 105 -6.67 5.41 -12.00
CA LYS A 105 -6.87 6.58 -12.88
C LYS A 105 -7.50 7.74 -12.12
N ALA A 106 -8.58 7.51 -11.37
CA ALA A 106 -9.26 8.54 -10.60
C ALA A 106 -8.39 9.11 -9.46
N ALA A 107 -7.56 8.26 -8.84
CA ALA A 107 -6.59 8.65 -7.82
C ALA A 107 -5.36 9.40 -8.39
N GLY A 108 -5.27 9.57 -9.71
CA GLY A 108 -4.18 10.31 -10.34
C GLY A 108 -2.84 9.57 -10.39
N ALA A 109 -2.84 8.24 -10.33
CA ALA A 109 -1.63 7.41 -10.43
C ALA A 109 -1.12 7.35 -11.88
N THR A 110 -0.66 8.48 -12.41
CA THR A 110 -0.32 8.64 -13.84
C THR A 110 0.85 7.76 -14.27
N ALA A 111 1.89 7.67 -13.46
CA ALA A 111 3.04 6.81 -13.73
C ALA A 111 2.66 5.32 -13.71
N TYR A 112 1.89 4.88 -12.70
CA TYR A 112 1.32 3.54 -12.61
C TYR A 112 0.61 3.13 -13.90
N ASN A 113 -0.35 3.96 -14.33
CA ASN A 113 -1.18 3.73 -15.51
C ASN A 113 -0.35 3.68 -16.80
N ARG A 114 0.64 4.58 -16.92
CA ARG A 114 1.54 4.65 -18.08
C ARG A 114 2.45 3.41 -18.20
N LEU A 115 2.87 2.83 -17.07
CA LEU A 115 3.92 1.82 -17.00
C LEU A 115 3.40 0.37 -16.90
N GLY A 116 2.10 0.14 -17.16
CA GLY A 116 1.53 -1.20 -17.29
C GLY A 116 0.33 -1.48 -16.39
N ALA A 117 -0.01 -0.55 -15.48
CA ALA A 117 -1.17 -0.64 -14.61
C ALA A 117 -1.31 -2.01 -13.89
N THR A 118 -2.53 -2.45 -13.59
CA THR A 118 -2.74 -3.69 -12.79
C THR A 118 -2.29 -4.94 -13.56
N ALA A 119 -2.45 -4.97 -14.88
CA ALA A 119 -1.96 -6.07 -15.71
C ALA A 119 -0.44 -6.27 -15.57
N GLY A 120 0.35 -5.18 -15.62
CA GLY A 120 1.80 -5.24 -15.45
C GLY A 120 2.24 -5.73 -14.07
N ILE A 121 1.46 -5.46 -13.02
CA ILE A 121 1.65 -6.07 -11.69
C ILE A 121 1.38 -7.57 -11.75
N GLY A 122 0.27 -7.98 -12.36
CA GLY A 122 -0.09 -9.38 -12.55
C GLY A 122 1.01 -10.17 -13.28
N GLU A 123 1.53 -9.64 -14.38
CA GLU A 123 2.64 -10.23 -15.11
C GLU A 123 3.92 -10.35 -14.25
N ALA A 124 4.23 -9.35 -13.43
CA ALA A 124 5.38 -9.40 -12.53
C ALA A 124 5.21 -10.44 -11.42
N MET A 125 4.00 -10.57 -10.87
CA MET A 125 3.67 -11.57 -9.87
C MET A 125 3.72 -12.99 -10.44
N ASP A 126 3.23 -13.20 -11.66
CA ASP A 126 3.23 -14.51 -12.33
C ASP A 126 4.65 -15.02 -12.60
N ARG A 127 5.59 -14.11 -12.93
CA ARG A 127 7.02 -14.43 -13.04
C ARG A 127 7.68 -14.80 -11.70
N GLY A 128 7.03 -14.50 -10.59
CA GLY A 128 7.56 -14.68 -9.24
C GLY A 128 8.28 -13.44 -8.70
N MET A 129 8.00 -13.13 -7.44
CA MET A 129 8.60 -12.02 -6.70
C MET A 129 9.25 -12.51 -5.41
N VAL A 130 10.22 -11.74 -4.91
CA VAL A 130 10.85 -11.99 -3.60
C VAL A 130 10.07 -11.25 -2.52
N LEU A 131 9.71 -11.95 -1.43
CA LEU A 131 9.14 -11.31 -0.24
C LEU A 131 10.24 -10.56 0.53
N CYS A 132 10.06 -9.25 0.68
CA CYS A 132 10.94 -8.38 1.46
C CYS A 132 10.20 -7.84 2.70
N MET A 133 10.83 -7.91 3.87
CA MET A 133 10.32 -7.33 5.12
C MET A 133 11.40 -6.44 5.74
N SER A 134 11.03 -5.24 6.18
CA SER A 134 11.96 -4.28 6.77
C SER A 134 11.26 -3.38 7.81
N VAL A 135 12.08 -2.72 8.62
CA VAL A 135 11.68 -1.62 9.51
C VAL A 135 12.67 -0.48 9.28
N TRP A 136 12.17 0.72 9.03
CA TRP A 136 12.98 1.90 8.76
C TRP A 136 12.19 3.17 9.09
N TRP A 137 12.91 4.28 9.21
CA TRP A 137 12.35 5.64 9.32
C TRP A 137 13.04 6.55 8.30
N ASP A 138 12.56 7.78 8.16
CA ASP A 138 13.06 8.72 7.17
C ASP A 138 13.89 9.86 7.79
N GLU A 139 15.20 9.82 7.52
CA GLU A 139 16.17 10.84 7.97
C GLU A 139 16.28 12.02 6.97
N SER A 140 15.58 12.00 5.83
CA SER A 140 15.62 13.10 4.84
C SER A 140 14.87 14.35 5.30
N GLY A 141 14.17 14.26 6.44
CA GLY A 141 13.26 15.29 6.95
C GLY A 141 11.83 15.16 6.45
N GLY A 142 11.54 14.19 5.58
CA GLY A 142 10.18 13.86 5.16
C GLY A 142 9.34 13.20 6.26
N ASN A 143 9.98 12.65 7.31
CA ASN A 143 9.36 12.16 8.55
C ASN A 143 8.22 11.16 8.32
N MET A 144 8.27 10.38 7.23
CA MET A 144 7.16 9.51 6.79
C MET A 144 5.81 10.21 6.60
N GLY A 145 5.85 11.50 6.28
CA GLY A 145 4.63 12.29 6.10
C GLY A 145 3.73 11.85 4.95
N TRP A 146 4.25 11.11 3.95
CA TRP A 146 3.42 10.50 2.90
C TRP A 146 2.57 9.33 3.42
N LEU A 147 2.97 8.72 4.54
CA LEU A 147 2.31 7.58 5.17
C LEU A 147 1.27 8.01 6.20
N ASP A 148 1.59 8.99 7.06
CA ASP A 148 0.82 9.27 8.27
C ASP A 148 0.53 10.76 8.56
N GLN A 149 0.88 11.68 7.67
CA GLN A 149 0.61 13.12 7.80
C GLN A 149 -0.15 13.68 6.58
N ASN A 150 -0.50 14.96 6.60
CA ASN A 150 -0.99 15.71 5.42
C ASN A 150 -2.18 15.04 4.69
N GLY A 151 -3.11 14.44 5.44
CA GLY A 151 -4.24 13.70 4.86
C GLY A 151 -3.95 12.21 4.58
N ALA A 152 -2.77 11.71 4.93
CA ALA A 152 -2.45 10.28 5.00
C ALA A 152 -2.63 9.70 6.41
N GLY A 153 -2.71 10.56 7.43
CA GLY A 153 -2.93 10.11 8.79
C GLY A 153 -3.07 11.26 9.79
N PRO A 154 -3.17 10.92 11.08
CA PRO A 154 -3.42 11.87 12.15
C PRO A 154 -2.14 12.54 12.69
N CYS A 155 -0.95 12.12 12.26
CA CYS A 155 0.30 12.62 12.81
C CYS A 155 0.53 14.08 12.39
N ASN A 156 1.15 14.85 13.29
CA ASN A 156 1.65 16.17 12.97
C ASN A 156 3.04 16.12 12.32
N LYS A 157 3.54 17.27 11.87
CA LYS A 157 4.78 17.38 11.08
C LYS A 157 6.07 16.94 11.80
N ILE A 158 6.05 16.84 13.13
CA ILE A 158 7.25 16.64 13.96
C ILE A 158 7.28 15.25 14.57
N GLU A 159 6.11 14.64 14.82
CA GLU A 159 5.97 13.34 15.49
C GLU A 159 6.69 12.19 14.77
N GLY A 160 6.73 12.22 13.43
CA GLY A 160 7.41 11.22 12.62
C GLY A 160 8.93 11.40 12.52
N SER A 161 9.51 12.42 13.17
CA SER A 161 10.96 12.63 13.10
C SER A 161 11.72 11.56 13.89
N PRO A 162 12.86 11.05 13.41
CA PRO A 162 13.62 10.01 14.10
C PRO A 162 14.02 10.38 15.54
N ALA A 163 14.29 11.67 15.80
CA ALA A 163 14.58 12.17 17.14
C ALA A 163 13.40 12.00 18.11
N VAL A 164 12.18 12.36 17.67
CA VAL A 164 10.96 12.22 18.47
C VAL A 164 10.56 10.76 18.62
N ILE A 165 10.69 9.95 17.56
CA ILE A 165 10.42 8.50 17.64
C ILE A 165 11.31 7.85 18.69
N ARG A 166 12.63 8.12 18.69
CA ARG A 166 13.55 7.55 19.70
C ARG A 166 13.21 7.96 21.13
N GLN A 167 12.65 9.14 21.33
CA GLN A 167 12.21 9.60 22.65
C GLN A 167 10.94 8.89 23.12
N ASN A 168 9.98 8.69 22.22
CA ASN A 168 8.66 8.15 22.56
C ASN A 168 8.58 6.63 22.50
N GLN A 169 9.35 6.01 21.61
CA GLN A 169 9.43 4.57 21.40
C GLN A 169 10.88 4.15 21.08
N PRO A 170 11.76 4.05 22.09
CA PRO A 170 13.18 3.76 21.90
C PRO A 170 13.45 2.37 21.31
N ASP A 171 12.54 1.41 21.49
CA ASP A 171 12.63 0.03 21.01
C ASP A 171 11.66 -0.26 19.85
N ALA A 172 11.43 0.73 18.98
CA ALA A 172 10.53 0.60 17.84
C ALA A 172 10.82 -0.67 17.02
N ARG A 173 9.82 -1.56 16.93
CA ARG A 173 9.95 -2.88 16.32
C ARG A 173 8.62 -3.35 15.74
N VAL A 174 8.70 -4.30 14.82
CA VAL A 174 7.54 -5.00 14.26
C VAL A 174 7.77 -6.50 14.35
N THR A 175 6.69 -7.27 14.47
CA THR A 175 6.72 -8.73 14.37
C THR A 175 5.75 -9.17 13.29
N PHE A 176 6.27 -9.76 12.23
CA PHE A 176 5.47 -10.48 11.24
C PHE A 176 5.47 -11.95 11.61
N SER A 177 4.30 -12.60 11.57
CA SER A 177 4.18 -14.01 11.93
C SER A 177 3.02 -14.65 11.16
N ASN A 178 3.01 -15.99 11.13
CA ASN A 178 1.98 -16.78 10.47
C ASN A 178 1.77 -16.38 8.99
N ILE A 179 2.89 -16.13 8.29
CA ILE A 179 2.92 -15.81 6.87
C ILE A 179 2.46 -17.05 6.11
N ARG A 180 1.41 -16.89 5.32
CA ARG A 180 0.80 -17.94 4.51
C ARG A 180 0.26 -17.33 3.22
N TRP A 181 0.29 -18.11 2.15
CA TRP A 181 -0.25 -17.77 0.84
C TRP A 181 -0.80 -19.04 0.20
N GLY A 182 -1.80 -18.90 -0.67
CA GLY A 182 -2.48 -20.03 -1.27
C GLY A 182 -3.75 -19.60 -1.98
N GLU A 183 -4.66 -20.55 -2.17
CA GLU A 183 -5.95 -20.31 -2.81
C GLU A 183 -6.79 -19.26 -2.07
N ILE A 184 -7.55 -18.47 -2.82
CA ILE A 184 -8.44 -17.45 -2.24
C ILE A 184 -9.43 -18.13 -1.29
N GLY A 185 -9.41 -17.69 -0.03
CA GLY A 185 -10.27 -18.22 1.04
C GLY A 185 -9.67 -19.35 1.88
N SER A 186 -8.44 -19.78 1.59
CA SER A 186 -7.77 -20.89 2.33
C SER A 186 -6.82 -20.44 3.45
N THR A 187 -6.49 -19.15 3.49
CA THR A 187 -5.62 -18.51 4.50
C THR A 187 -6.44 -17.70 5.48
#